data_AF-A0A7J4ES76-F1
#
_entry.id   AF-A0A7J4ES76-F1
#
_cell.length_a   1.000
_cell.length_b   1.000
_cell.length_c   1.000
_cell.angle_alpha   90.00
_cell.angle_beta   90.00
_cell.angle_gamma   90.00
#
_symmetry.space_group_name_H-M   'P 1'
#
loop_
_entity.id
_entity.type
_entity.pdbx_description
1 polymer ?
#
loop_
_entity_poly.entity_id
_entity_poly.type
_entity_poly.pdbx_seq_one_letter_code
_entity_poly.pdbx_strand_id
1 'polypeptide(L)' 'MSKEFEFFLKADLSKYKGLYIAIIDDKVVSSGDNAKQVLEYKRKYPNKAPTIAKMYL' A
#
# COMPACT_ATOMS: atom_id res chain seq x y z
N MET A 1 -2.53 16.75 3.84
CA MET A 1 -2.05 15.46 3.31
C MET A 1 -2.73 14.33 4.07
N SER A 2 -2.90 13.14 3.48
CA SER A 2 -3.45 11.98 4.21
C SER A 2 -2.34 11.27 5.01
N LYS A 3 -2.72 10.48 6.03
CA LYS A 3 -1.78 9.70 6.83
C LYS A 3 -0.99 8.71 5.99
N GLU A 4 -1.65 8.10 5.01
CA GLU A 4 -1.06 7.13 4.08
C GLU A 4 0.05 7.77 3.24
N PHE A 5 -0.18 9.00 2.78
CA PHE A 5 0.81 9.72 2.00
C PHE A 5 2.02 10.13 2.85
N GLU A 6 1.80 10.56 4.10
CA GLU A 6 2.91 10.82 5.03
C GLU A 6 3.71 9.55 5.33
N PHE A 7 3.05 8.43 5.55
CA PHE A 7 3.70 7.14 5.75
C PHE A 7 4.52 6.75 4.52
N PHE A 8 3.95 6.88 3.31
CA PHE A 8 4.64 6.58 2.06
C PHE A 8 5.96 7.36 1.89
N LEU A 9 5.97 8.63 2.32
CA LEU A 9 7.17 9.49 2.22
C LEU A 9 8.25 9.16 3.26
N LYS A 10 7.88 8.65 4.44
CA LYS A 10 8.78 8.51 5.60
C LYS A 10 9.22 7.06 5.85
N ALA A 11 8.42 6.07 5.45
CA ALA A 11 8.66 4.67 5.76
C ALA A 11 9.74 4.06 4.85
N ASP A 12 10.52 3.13 5.41
CA ASP A 12 11.35 2.25 4.60
C ASP A 12 10.46 1.19 3.91
N LEU A 13 10.33 1.32 2.58
CA LEU A 13 9.53 0.46 1.73
C LEU A 13 10.40 -0.41 0.81
N SER A 14 11.72 -0.46 1.02
CA SER A 14 12.68 -1.21 0.18
C SER A 14 12.31 -2.69 0.00
N LYS A 15 11.75 -3.32 1.03
CA LYS A 15 11.28 -4.72 0.97
C LYS A 15 10.13 -4.98 -0.01
N TYR A 16 9.48 -3.92 -0.51
CA TYR A 16 8.38 -3.99 -1.48
C TYR A 16 8.81 -3.63 -2.90
N LYS A 17 10.12 -3.48 -3.15
CA LYS A 17 10.64 -3.13 -4.47
C LYS A 17 10.09 -4.04 -5.57
N GLY A 18 9.58 -3.42 -6.64
CA GLY A 18 8.95 -4.11 -7.77
C GLY A 18 7.49 -4.47 -7.57
N LEU A 19 6.95 -4.33 -6.35
CA LEU A 19 5.57 -4.67 -6.02
C LEU A 19 4.66 -3.42 -6.05
N TYR A 20 3.37 -3.69 -6.23
CA TYR A 20 2.31 -2.80 -5.82
C TYR A 20 2.05 -2.98 -4.32
N ILE A 21 1.70 -1.89 -3.64
CA ILE A 21 1.32 -1.89 -2.22
C ILE A 21 0.00 -1.15 -2.01
N ALA A 22 -0.76 -1.55 -0.99
CA ALA A 22 -1.87 -0.77 -0.43
C ALA A 22 -1.51 -0.31 0.99
N ILE A 23 -1.61 0.99 1.23
CA ILE A 23 -1.37 1.62 2.52
C ILE A 23 -2.70 2.10 3.08
N ILE A 24 -2.99 1.76 4.34
CA ILE A 24 -4.10 2.30 5.12
C ILE A 24 -3.52 2.86 6.40
N ASP A 25 -3.87 4.11 6.73
CA ASP A 25 -3.31 4.83 7.87
C ASP A 25 -1.77 4.85 7.81
N ASP A 26 -1.07 4.13 8.68
CA ASP A 26 0.39 4.08 8.83
C ASP A 26 0.98 2.69 8.53
N LYS A 27 0.31 1.90 7.69
CA LYS A 27 0.70 0.51 7.45
C LYS A 27 0.44 0.04 6.02
N VAL A 28 1.40 -0.73 5.48
CA VAL A 28 1.16 -1.57 4.30
C VAL A 28 0.29 -2.76 4.70
N VAL A 29 -0.94 -2.80 4.18
CA VAL A 29 -1.94 -3.84 4.48
C VAL A 29 -2.00 -4.94 3.43
N SER A 30 -1.48 -4.70 2.23
CA SER A 30 -1.38 -5.67 1.14
C SER A 30 -0.24 -5.30 0.19
N SER A 31 0.34 -6.31 -0.47
CA SER A 31 1.37 -6.14 -1.49
C SER A 31 1.32 -7.27 -2.52
N GLY A 32 1.66 -6.99 -3.77
CA GLY A 32 1.72 -8.02 -4.82
C GLY A 32 2.30 -7.51 -6.13
N ASP A 33 2.67 -8.42 -7.02
CA ASP A 33 3.26 -8.10 -8.32
C ASP A 33 2.28 -7.45 -9.32
N ASN A 34 0.99 -7.47 -9.01
CA ASN A 34 -0.08 -6.92 -9.83
C ASN A 34 -1.22 -6.32 -9.00
N ALA A 35 -2.05 -5.49 -9.65
CA ALA A 35 -3.15 -4.80 -8.99
C ALA A 35 -4.21 -5.74 -8.39
N LYS A 36 -4.46 -6.92 -8.98
CA LYS A 36 -5.45 -7.88 -8.45
C LYS A 36 -5.04 -8.41 -7.08
N GLN A 37 -3.76 -8.74 -6.90
CA GLN A 37 -3.24 -9.19 -5.61
C GLN A 37 -3.38 -8.09 -4.54
N VAL A 38 -3.05 -6.84 -4.88
CA VAL A 38 -3.17 -5.74 -3.92
C VAL A 38 -4.62 -5.53 -3.49
N LEU A 39 -5.58 -5.62 -4.42
CA LEU A 39 -7.02 -5.45 -4.14
C LEU A 39 -7.59 -6.44 -3.11
N GLU A 40 -6.88 -7.50 -2.75
CA GLU A 40 -7.27 -8.40 -1.66
C GLU A 40 -7.45 -7.68 -0.32
N TYR A 41 -6.84 -6.50 -0.13
CA TYR A 41 -7.06 -5.67 1.07
C TYR A 41 -8.55 -5.41 1.32
N LYS A 42 -9.39 -5.32 0.26
CA LYS A 42 -10.82 -5.04 0.37
C LYS A 42 -11.58 -6.09 1.17
N ARG A 43 -11.10 -7.33 1.22
CA ARG A 43 -11.71 -8.39 2.04
C ARG A 43 -11.59 -8.09 3.54
N LYS A 44 -10.46 -7.51 3.96
CA LYS A 44 -10.17 -7.17 5.36
C LYS A 44 -10.58 -5.75 5.72
N TYR A 45 -10.58 -4.84 4.75
CA TYR A 45 -10.85 -3.42 4.94
C TYR A 45 -11.86 -2.91 3.90
N PRO A 46 -13.11 -3.40 3.90
CA PRO A 46 -14.09 -3.09 2.85
C PRO A 46 -14.48 -1.61 2.80
N ASN A 47 -14.38 -0.90 3.93
CA ASN A 47 -14.83 0.49 4.08
C ASN A 47 -13.68 1.50 4.09
N LYS A 48 -12.45 1.09 3.75
CA LYS A 48 -11.28 1.95 3.74
C LYS A 48 -10.82 2.21 2.31
N ALA A 49 -10.45 3.47 2.03
CA ALA A 49 -9.82 3.87 0.77
C ALA A 49 -8.30 3.96 1.00
N PRO A 50 -7.51 2.98 0.52
CA PRO A 50 -6.07 3.01 0.70
C PRO A 50 -5.40 3.95 -0.32
N THR A 51 -4.14 4.28 -0.04
CA THR A 51 -3.21 4.71 -1.09
C THR A 51 -2.62 3.47 -1.76
N ILE A 52 -2.74 3.38 -3.08
CA ILE A 52 -2.09 2.33 -3.88
C ILE A 52 -0.91 2.95 -4.60
N ALA A 53 0.27 2.34 -4.45
CA ALA A 53 1.49 2.79 -5.10
C ALA A 53 2.25 1.60 -5.69
N LYS A 54 3.02 1.84 -6.74
CA LYS A 54 4.01 0.89 -7.26
C LYS A 54 5.40 1.32 -6.83
N MET A 55 6.14 0.38 -6.23
CA MET A 55 7.46 0.65 -5.69
C MET A 55 8.55 0.38 -6.73
N TYR A 56 9.28 1.42 -7.11
CA TYR A 56 10.41 1.33 -8.04
C TYR A 56 11.79 1.57 -7.40
N LEU A 57 11.81 2.15 -6.18
CA LEU A 57 13.02 2.51 -5.44
C LEU A 57 13.81 1.27 -4.99
#